data_AF-A0A1H0EJX0-F1
#
_entry.id   AF-A0A1H0EJX0-F1
#
_cell.length_a   1.000
_cell.length_b   1.000
_cell.length_c   1.000
_cell.angle_alpha   90.00
_cell.angle_beta   90.00
_cell.angle_gamma   90.00
#
_symmetry.space_group_name_H-M   'P 1'
#
loop_
_entity.id
_entity.type
_entity.pdbx_description
1 polymer ?
#
loop_
_entity_poly.entity_id
_entity_poly.type
_entity_poly.pdbx_seq_one_letter_code
_entity_poly.pdbx_strand_id
1 'polypeptide(L)'
;MKNERGLTLIEVLATLTISSVLLGVVLMLLSSTSLQSKTSAEKFNSDAEIRKTMDTIAKELSDSNQAYAAANDFRYVTYASGAKEVKSLYYNAADQTLTSYLFNSANIQDNVSLATPGIYTKPRVLTSHLTGVQYLPTSGTTPITGNLSGGSAFRMVLTFTFQRSKLSGGSENYTVQRETGFKILQY
;
A
#
# COMPACT_ATOMS: atom_id res chain seq x y z
N MET A 1 49.71 10.11 53.57
CA MET A 1 48.50 10.96 53.49
C MET A 1 48.36 11.42 52.05
N LYS A 2 47.30 11.00 51.35
CA LYS A 2 47.08 11.35 49.94
C LYS A 2 46.65 12.82 49.87
N ASN A 3 47.30 13.61 49.03
CA ASN A 3 46.91 14.99 48.73
C ASN A 3 45.54 14.98 48.05
N GLU A 4 44.47 15.22 48.80
CA GLU A 4 43.18 15.61 48.25
C GLU A 4 43.28 17.07 47.83
N ARG A 5 43.76 17.31 46.61
CA ARG A 5 43.61 18.63 45.96
C ARG A 5 42.14 18.79 45.61
N GLY A 6 41.43 19.63 46.36
CA GLY A 6 40.05 20.00 46.06
C GLY A 6 39.94 20.65 44.68
N LEU A 7 38.87 20.31 43.96
CA LEU A 7 38.52 20.92 42.67
C LEU A 7 38.23 22.41 42.86
N THR A 8 38.85 23.24 42.03
CA THR A 8 38.54 24.67 42.01
C THR A 8 37.18 24.93 41.35
N LEU A 9 36.49 26.01 41.77
CA LEU A 9 35.17 26.36 41.23
C LEU A 9 35.16 26.48 39.70
N ILE A 10 36.25 26.96 39.12
CA ILE A 10 36.43 27.13 37.68
C ILE A 10 36.51 25.77 36.98
N GLU A 11 37.22 24.80 37.54
CA GLU A 11 37.29 23.44 36.99
C GLU A 11 35.92 22.74 37.03
N VAL A 12 35.13 22.97 38.09
CA VAL A 12 33.76 22.46 38.19
C VAL A 12 32.86 23.08 37.12
N LEU A 13 32.90 24.40 36.93
CA LEU A 13 32.11 25.10 35.90
C LEU A 13 32.52 24.68 34.48
N ALA A 14 33.82 24.54 34.22
CA ALA A 14 34.33 24.08 32.94
C ALA A 14 33.85 22.65 32.65
N THR A 15 33.91 21.76 33.64
CA THR A 15 33.45 20.37 33.50
C THR A 15 31.95 20.29 33.24
N LEU A 16 31.13 21.08 33.96
CA LEU A 16 29.68 21.19 33.72
C LEU A 16 29.34 21.72 32.33
N THR A 17 30.07 22.74 31.87
CA THR A 17 29.84 23.34 30.55
C THR A 17 30.20 22.37 29.44
N ILE A 18 31.35 21.70 29.53
CA ILE A 18 31.77 20.69 28.55
C ILE A 18 30.80 19.50 28.55
N SER A 19 30.39 19.04 29.74
CA SER A 19 29.45 17.92 29.87
C SER A 19 28.07 18.24 29.29
N SER A 20 27.56 19.47 29.50
CA SER A 20 26.27 19.90 28.96
C SER A 20 26.30 20.06 27.43
N VAL A 21 27.39 20.59 26.88
CA VAL A 21 27.58 20.66 25.41
C VAL A 21 27.64 19.27 24.81
N LEU A 22 28.43 18.36 25.38
CA LEU A 22 28.50 16.96 24.95
C LEU A 22 27.14 16.28 25.02
N LEU A 23 26.42 16.44 26.13
CA LEU A 23 25.09 15.87 26.31
C LEU A 23 24.10 16.42 25.26
N GLY A 24 24.14 17.72 24.98
CA GLY A 24 23.31 18.35 23.95
C GLY A 24 23.57 17.76 22.56
N VAL A 25 24.84 17.60 22.16
CA VAL A 25 25.20 17.00 20.88
C VAL A 25 24.76 15.53 20.81
N VAL A 26 24.96 14.76 21.87
CA VAL A 26 24.54 13.35 21.93
C VAL A 26 23.02 13.23 21.82
N LEU A 27 22.24 14.09 22.49
CA LEU A 27 20.79 14.09 22.38
C LEU A 27 20.31 14.45 20.96
N MET A 28 20.96 15.41 20.30
CA MET A 28 20.65 15.76 18.90
C MET A 28 20.95 14.60 17.95
N LEU A 29 22.09 13.93 18.10
CA LEU A 29 22.46 12.75 17.29
C LEU A 29 21.50 11.58 17.53
N LEU A 30 21.13 11.32 18.79
CA LEU A 30 20.18 10.28 19.14
C LEU A 30 18.80 10.54 18.52
N SER A 31 18.32 11.80 18.59
CA SER A 31 17.05 12.21 17.98
C SER A 31 17.08 12.04 16.47
N SER A 32 18.17 12.45 15.82
CA SER A 32 18.34 12.31 14.36
C SER A 32 18.35 10.83 13.93
N THR A 33 19.11 9.99 14.64
CA THR A 33 19.19 8.55 14.35
C THR A 33 17.86 7.84 14.58
N SER A 34 17.14 8.19 15.65
CA SER A 34 15.80 7.67 15.94
C SER A 34 14.81 8.01 14.82
N LEU A 35 14.82 9.25 14.35
CA LEU A 35 13.94 9.72 13.29
C LEU A 35 14.27 9.05 11.93
N GLN A 36 15.55 8.87 11.62
CA GLN A 36 16.00 8.15 10.44
C GLN A 36 15.57 6.68 10.48
N SER A 37 15.71 6.01 11.63
CA SER A 37 15.28 4.64 11.83
C SER A 37 13.77 4.49 11.66
N LYS A 38 12.98 5.38 12.28
CA LYS A 38 11.52 5.44 12.13
C LYS A 38 11.09 5.60 10.67
N THR A 39 11.68 6.57 9.97
CA THR A 39 11.37 6.84 8.55
C THR A 39 11.70 5.63 7.67
N SER A 40 12.81 4.93 7.97
CA SER A 40 13.22 3.73 7.25
C SER A 40 12.25 2.56 7.49
N ALA A 41 11.81 2.37 8.73
CA ALA A 41 10.82 1.35 9.09
C ALA A 41 9.46 1.62 8.43
N GLU A 42 8.98 2.88 8.44
CA GLU A 42 7.74 3.29 7.76
C GLU A 42 7.81 3.01 6.25
N LYS A 43 8.94 3.33 5.60
CA LYS A 43 9.16 3.02 4.18
C LYS A 43 9.14 1.52 3.93
N PHE A 44 9.84 0.73 4.74
CA PHE A 44 9.87 -0.72 4.61
C PHE A 44 8.47 -1.33 4.72
N ASN A 45 7.68 -0.91 5.71
CA ASN A 45 6.30 -1.37 5.89
C ASN A 45 5.42 -0.98 4.70
N SER A 46 5.56 0.24 4.20
CA SER A 46 4.82 0.71 3.01
C SER A 46 5.16 -0.14 1.77
N ASP A 47 6.45 -0.38 1.52
CA ASP A 47 6.89 -1.20 0.38
C ASP A 47 6.44 -2.67 0.52
N ALA A 48 6.42 -3.21 1.75
CA ALA A 48 5.93 -4.56 2.03
C ALA A 48 4.42 -4.69 1.80
N GLU A 49 3.63 -3.70 2.22
CA GLU A 49 2.18 -3.68 1.99
C GLU A 49 1.86 -3.57 0.49
N ILE A 50 2.55 -2.68 -0.23
CA ILE A 50 2.42 -2.55 -1.68
C ILE A 50 2.71 -3.90 -2.35
N ARG A 51 3.86 -4.52 -2.06
CA ARG A 51 4.25 -5.81 -2.66
C ARG A 51 3.22 -6.89 -2.38
N LYS A 52 2.82 -7.04 -1.11
CA LYS A 52 1.80 -8.02 -0.72
C LYS A 52 0.48 -7.81 -1.48
N THR A 53 0.06 -6.57 -1.64
CA THR A 53 -1.17 -6.23 -2.39
C THR A 53 -1.03 -6.61 -3.87
N MET A 54 0.06 -6.19 -4.51
CA MET A 54 0.33 -6.49 -5.92
C MET A 54 0.44 -8.01 -6.16
N ASP A 55 1.18 -8.72 -5.31
CA ASP A 55 1.38 -10.17 -5.43
C ASP A 55 0.07 -10.94 -5.21
N THR A 56 -0.77 -10.47 -4.29
CA THR A 56 -2.10 -11.07 -4.07
C THR A 56 -2.98 -10.88 -5.30
N ILE A 57 -3.03 -9.67 -5.86
CA ILE A 57 -3.79 -9.39 -7.08
C ILE A 57 -3.26 -10.22 -8.25
N ALA A 58 -1.94 -10.30 -8.41
CA ALA A 58 -1.33 -11.05 -9.49
C ALA A 58 -1.62 -12.54 -9.40
N LYS A 59 -1.56 -13.11 -8.19
CA LYS A 59 -1.94 -14.51 -7.94
C LYS A 59 -3.43 -14.76 -8.21
N GLU A 60 -4.31 -13.82 -7.87
CA GLU A 60 -5.75 -14.01 -8.10
C GLU A 60 -6.14 -13.85 -9.58
N LEU A 61 -5.40 -13.05 -10.34
CA LEU A 61 -5.67 -12.79 -11.76
C LEU A 61 -4.95 -13.74 -12.73
N SER A 62 -3.88 -14.44 -12.30
CA SER A 62 -3.09 -15.30 -13.19
C SER A 62 -3.90 -16.38 -13.88
N ASP A 63 -4.94 -16.87 -13.21
CA ASP A 63 -5.75 -18.00 -13.65
C ASP A 63 -7.10 -17.56 -14.23
N SER A 64 -7.29 -16.25 -14.42
CA SER A 64 -8.54 -15.70 -14.93
C SER A 64 -8.65 -15.84 -16.44
N ASN A 65 -9.80 -16.29 -16.92
CA ASN A 65 -10.16 -16.37 -18.34
C ASN A 65 -11.25 -15.41 -18.80
N GLN A 66 -11.85 -14.70 -17.84
CA GLN A 66 -12.86 -13.69 -18.12
C GLN A 66 -12.79 -12.62 -17.03
N ALA A 67 -12.82 -11.36 -17.44
CA ALA A 67 -12.91 -10.24 -16.52
C ALA A 67 -13.89 -9.17 -17.02
N TYR A 68 -14.33 -8.32 -16.11
CA TYR A 68 -15.17 -7.16 -16.39
C TYR A 68 -14.61 -5.97 -15.61
N ALA A 69 -14.28 -4.90 -16.33
CA ALA A 69 -13.74 -3.69 -15.76
C ALA A 69 -14.83 -2.61 -15.69
N ALA A 70 -15.05 -2.06 -14.49
CA ALA A 70 -15.79 -0.84 -14.24
C ALA A 70 -14.90 0.15 -13.46
N ALA A 71 -15.38 1.39 -13.27
CA ALA A 71 -14.57 2.45 -12.67
C ALA A 71 -14.02 2.11 -11.27
N ASN A 72 -14.85 1.49 -10.42
CA ASN A 72 -14.51 1.17 -9.03
C ASN A 72 -14.56 -0.34 -8.75
N ASP A 73 -14.82 -1.16 -9.75
CA ASP A 73 -15.02 -2.59 -9.58
C ASP A 73 -14.40 -3.34 -10.74
N PHE A 74 -13.48 -4.25 -10.41
CA PHE A 74 -12.90 -5.17 -11.37
C PHE A 74 -13.24 -6.59 -10.98
N ARG A 75 -14.07 -7.21 -11.80
CA ARG A 75 -14.56 -8.56 -11.59
C ARG A 75 -13.78 -9.52 -12.45
N TYR A 76 -13.49 -10.70 -11.94
CA TYR A 76 -12.76 -11.71 -12.68
C TYR A 76 -13.17 -13.10 -12.22
N VAL A 77 -13.07 -14.05 -13.14
CA VAL A 77 -13.33 -15.46 -12.86
C VAL A 77 -12.05 -16.09 -12.31
N THR A 78 -12.20 -16.94 -11.30
CA THR A 78 -11.14 -17.81 -10.79
C THR A 78 -11.69 -19.22 -10.66
N TYR A 79 -10.80 -20.21 -10.75
CA TYR A 79 -11.15 -21.63 -10.63
C TYR A 79 -10.59 -22.19 -9.33
N ALA A 80 -11.05 -21.64 -8.19
CA ALA A 80 -10.68 -22.17 -6.89
C ALA A 80 -11.26 -23.59 -6.74
N SER A 81 -10.42 -24.59 -6.48
CA SER A 81 -10.83 -25.99 -6.28
C SER A 81 -11.62 -26.64 -7.44
N GLY A 82 -11.49 -26.12 -8.66
CA GLY A 82 -12.17 -26.66 -9.85
C GLY A 82 -13.59 -26.15 -10.07
N ALA A 83 -14.12 -25.32 -9.18
CA ALA A 83 -15.40 -24.63 -9.38
C ALA A 83 -15.17 -23.21 -9.91
N LYS A 84 -16.07 -22.75 -10.80
CA LYS A 84 -16.08 -21.36 -11.26
C LYS A 84 -16.51 -20.46 -10.11
N GLU A 85 -15.62 -19.59 -9.65
CA GLU A 85 -15.92 -18.52 -8.71
C GLU A 85 -15.70 -17.16 -9.38
N VAL A 86 -16.57 -16.19 -9.09
CA VAL A 86 -16.35 -14.81 -9.53
C VAL A 86 -15.91 -14.00 -8.33
N LYS A 87 -14.80 -13.29 -8.48
CA LYS A 87 -14.28 -12.37 -7.48
C LYS A 87 -14.36 -10.94 -8.01
N SER A 88 -14.39 -9.99 -7.09
CA SER A 88 -14.40 -8.56 -7.37
C SER A 88 -13.29 -7.89 -6.57
N LEU A 89 -12.49 -7.04 -7.22
CA LEU A 89 -11.66 -6.03 -6.59
C LEU A 89 -12.45 -4.73 -6.60
N TYR A 90 -13.00 -4.36 -5.46
CA TYR A 90 -13.76 -3.13 -5.30
C TYR A 90 -12.90 -2.06 -4.64
N TYR A 91 -12.78 -0.91 -5.31
CA TYR A 91 -12.13 0.27 -4.79
C TYR A 91 -13.16 1.22 -4.17
N ASN A 92 -12.99 1.50 -2.89
CA ASN A 92 -13.77 2.51 -2.19
C ASN A 92 -12.91 3.78 -2.01
N ALA A 93 -13.23 4.81 -2.77
CA ALA A 93 -12.51 6.08 -2.76
C ALA A 93 -12.70 6.90 -1.47
N ALA A 94 -13.82 6.73 -0.76
CA ALA A 94 -14.07 7.43 0.49
C ALA A 94 -13.16 6.90 1.61
N ASP A 95 -13.00 5.58 1.67
CA ASP A 95 -12.21 4.91 2.69
C ASP A 95 -10.76 4.61 2.24
N GLN A 96 -10.40 4.94 1.00
CA GLN A 96 -9.09 4.63 0.38
C GLN A 96 -8.73 3.14 0.44
N THR A 97 -9.74 2.27 0.35
CA THR A 97 -9.57 0.82 0.52
C THR A 97 -9.75 0.05 -0.79
N LEU A 98 -8.91 -0.95 -0.98
CA LEU A 98 -9.14 -2.00 -1.98
C LEU A 98 -9.61 -3.26 -1.25
N THR A 99 -10.81 -3.73 -1.57
CA THR A 99 -11.38 -4.92 -0.94
C THR A 99 -11.68 -5.98 -1.99
N SER A 100 -11.22 -7.20 -1.74
CA SER A 100 -11.59 -8.37 -2.51
C SER A 100 -12.89 -8.94 -1.96
N TYR A 101 -13.85 -9.21 -2.85
CA TYR A 101 -15.14 -9.82 -2.54
C TYR A 101 -15.33 -11.09 -3.37
N LEU A 102 -16.15 -12.00 -2.86
CA LEU A 102 -16.82 -13.00 -3.68
C LEU A 102 -18.07 -12.36 -4.29
N PHE A 103 -18.16 -12.38 -5.61
CA PHE A 103 -19.25 -11.80 -6.38
C PHE A 103 -20.27 -12.89 -6.74
N ASN A 104 -21.39 -12.88 -6.03
CA ASN A 104 -22.44 -13.87 -6.15
C ASN A 104 -23.54 -13.37 -7.09
N SER A 105 -23.26 -13.39 -8.40
CA SER A 105 -24.26 -13.12 -9.44
C SER A 105 -24.14 -14.10 -10.60
N ALA A 106 -25.24 -14.28 -11.34
CA ALA A 106 -25.27 -15.17 -12.50
C ALA A 106 -24.33 -14.68 -13.62
N ASN A 107 -24.27 -13.36 -13.86
CA ASN A 107 -23.41 -12.77 -14.87
C ASN A 107 -22.40 -11.81 -14.23
N ILE A 108 -21.14 -11.92 -14.67
CA ILE A 108 -20.07 -11.00 -14.26
C ILE A 108 -20.35 -9.54 -14.64
N GLN A 109 -21.25 -9.31 -15.61
CA GLN A 109 -21.59 -8.01 -16.18
C GLN A 109 -22.80 -7.34 -15.49
N ASP A 110 -23.44 -8.01 -14.52
CA ASP A 110 -24.67 -7.49 -13.92
C ASP A 110 -24.41 -6.12 -13.27
N ASN A 111 -25.26 -5.13 -13.59
CA ASN A 111 -25.10 -3.78 -13.07
C ASN A 111 -25.64 -3.68 -11.64
N VAL A 112 -24.77 -3.95 -10.68
CA VAL A 112 -25.07 -4.04 -9.25
C VAL A 112 -24.10 -3.17 -8.46
N SER A 113 -24.59 -2.60 -7.36
CA SER A 113 -23.78 -1.79 -6.44
C SER A 113 -23.34 -2.61 -5.22
N LEU A 114 -22.34 -2.12 -4.48
CA LEU A 114 -21.90 -2.75 -3.23
C LEU A 114 -23.03 -2.88 -2.19
N ALA A 115 -24.02 -1.97 -2.22
CA ALA A 115 -25.17 -1.99 -1.32
C ALA A 115 -26.19 -3.08 -1.67
N THR A 116 -26.06 -3.75 -2.82
CA THR A 116 -26.99 -4.79 -3.26
C THR A 116 -26.86 -6.02 -2.34
N PRO A 117 -27.91 -6.39 -1.59
CA PRO A 117 -27.82 -7.45 -0.59
C PRO A 117 -27.42 -8.80 -1.20
N GLY A 118 -26.47 -9.50 -0.58
CA GLY A 118 -26.09 -10.86 -0.95
C GLY A 118 -25.24 -11.03 -2.21
N ILE A 119 -24.93 -9.93 -2.92
CA ILE A 119 -24.10 -9.96 -4.14
C ILE A 119 -22.60 -9.95 -3.78
N TYR A 120 -22.16 -8.95 -3.02
CA TYR A 120 -20.77 -8.84 -2.58
C TYR A 120 -20.65 -9.48 -1.20
N THR A 121 -19.96 -10.61 -1.13
CA THR A 121 -19.83 -11.41 0.09
C THR A 121 -18.36 -11.65 0.42
N LYS A 122 -18.08 -12.07 1.67
CA LYS A 122 -16.72 -12.39 2.14
C LYS A 122 -15.69 -11.27 1.88
N PRO A 123 -15.90 -10.05 2.43
CA PRO A 123 -14.94 -8.95 2.26
C PRO A 123 -13.56 -9.33 2.81
N ARG A 124 -12.52 -9.08 2.02
CA ARG A 124 -11.12 -9.15 2.44
C ARG A 124 -10.40 -7.89 2.00
N VAL A 125 -10.12 -7.01 2.95
CA VAL A 125 -9.34 -5.78 2.70
C VAL A 125 -7.92 -6.17 2.29
N LEU A 126 -7.48 -5.69 1.13
CA LEU A 126 -6.13 -5.90 0.62
C LEU A 126 -5.18 -4.78 1.06
N THR A 127 -5.66 -3.54 1.02
CA THR A 127 -4.95 -2.34 1.48
C THR A 127 -5.96 -1.24 1.85
N SER A 128 -5.56 -0.33 2.74
CA SER A 128 -6.31 0.88 3.14
C SER A 128 -5.60 2.18 2.77
N HIS A 129 -4.60 2.10 1.88
CA HIS A 129 -3.75 3.23 1.49
C HIS A 129 -3.84 3.52 -0.01
N LEU A 130 -4.94 3.11 -0.66
CA LEU A 130 -5.10 3.22 -2.09
C LEU A 130 -5.89 4.49 -2.43
N THR A 131 -5.32 5.35 -3.27
CA THR A 131 -5.92 6.63 -3.68
C THR A 131 -6.34 6.65 -5.15
N GLY A 132 -6.05 5.59 -5.91
CA GLY A 132 -6.55 5.45 -7.27
C GLY A 132 -6.34 4.06 -7.85
N VAL A 133 -7.28 3.66 -8.72
CA VAL A 133 -7.19 2.46 -9.56
C VAL A 133 -7.54 2.83 -10.99
N GLN A 134 -6.77 2.31 -11.93
CA GLN A 134 -7.11 2.38 -13.35
C GLN A 134 -6.81 1.04 -14.02
N TYR A 135 -7.67 0.67 -14.96
CA TYR A 135 -7.46 -0.48 -15.84
C TYR A 135 -7.21 0.08 -17.23
N LEU A 136 -5.98 -0.03 -17.73
CA LEU A 136 -5.56 0.55 -19.00
C LEU A 136 -5.30 -0.56 -20.04
N PRO A 137 -5.46 -0.27 -21.34
CA PRO A 137 -4.91 -1.14 -22.39
C PRO A 137 -3.38 -1.25 -22.27
N THR A 138 -2.79 -2.26 -22.91
CA THR A 138 -1.32 -2.43 -22.96
C THR A 138 -0.60 -1.23 -23.55
N SER A 139 -1.27 -0.49 -24.44
CA SER A 139 -0.82 0.79 -24.99
C SER A 139 -1.94 1.83 -24.92
N GLY A 140 -1.60 3.06 -24.54
CA GLY A 140 -2.56 4.16 -24.39
C GLY A 140 -2.96 4.43 -22.93
N THR A 141 -3.76 5.49 -22.74
CA THR A 141 -4.11 6.04 -21.42
C THR A 141 -5.61 6.05 -21.13
N THR A 142 -6.44 5.66 -22.08
CA THR A 142 -7.90 5.60 -21.88
C THR A 142 -8.26 4.38 -21.04
N PRO A 143 -8.97 4.55 -19.90
CA PRO A 143 -9.41 3.42 -19.09
C PRO A 143 -10.32 2.46 -19.83
N ILE A 144 -10.08 1.18 -19.66
CA ILE A 144 -10.92 0.09 -20.15
C ILE A 144 -12.20 0.07 -19.31
N THR A 145 -13.32 -0.05 -20.00
CA THR A 145 -14.62 -0.37 -19.38
C THR A 145 -15.28 -1.49 -20.17
N GLY A 146 -15.96 -2.39 -19.47
CA GLY A 146 -16.65 -3.53 -20.07
C GLY A 146 -15.89 -4.84 -19.98
N ASN A 147 -16.30 -5.80 -20.82
CA ASN A 147 -15.86 -7.18 -20.76
C ASN A 147 -14.47 -7.37 -21.40
N LEU A 148 -13.61 -8.11 -20.72
CA LEU A 148 -12.31 -8.57 -21.18
C LEU A 148 -12.40 -10.07 -21.47
N SER A 149 -12.37 -10.43 -22.74
CA SER A 149 -12.41 -11.82 -23.21
C SER A 149 -11.05 -12.51 -23.09
N GLY A 150 -11.06 -13.84 -23.17
CA GLY A 150 -9.85 -14.65 -23.23
C GLY A 150 -8.84 -14.14 -24.27
N GLY A 151 -7.57 -14.08 -23.88
CA GLY A 151 -6.47 -13.54 -24.68
C GLY A 151 -6.24 -12.03 -24.55
N SER A 152 -7.19 -11.28 -23.97
CA SER A 152 -7.05 -9.82 -23.79
C SER A 152 -5.94 -9.48 -22.80
N ALA A 153 -5.09 -8.53 -23.16
CA ALA A 153 -4.05 -8.01 -22.28
C ALA A 153 -4.42 -6.58 -21.81
N PHE A 154 -4.13 -6.29 -20.54
CA PHE A 154 -4.41 -5.00 -19.92
C PHE A 154 -3.36 -4.71 -18.85
N ARG A 155 -3.36 -3.49 -18.33
CA ARG A 155 -2.47 -3.03 -17.26
C ARG A 155 -3.34 -2.52 -16.13
N MET A 156 -3.06 -2.96 -14.91
CA MET A 156 -3.68 -2.40 -13.72
C MET A 156 -2.71 -1.41 -13.11
N VAL A 157 -3.17 -0.19 -12.90
CA VAL A 157 -2.43 0.90 -12.28
C VAL A 157 -3.06 1.19 -10.93
N LEU A 158 -2.28 1.02 -9.87
CA LEU A 158 -2.69 1.27 -8.49
C LEU A 158 -1.84 2.39 -7.92
N THR A 159 -2.50 3.43 -7.39
CA THR A 159 -1.85 4.56 -6.73
C THR A 159 -2.05 4.41 -5.24
N PHE A 160 -0.95 4.34 -4.51
CA PHE A 160 -0.92 4.26 -3.06
C PHE A 160 -0.46 5.57 -2.46
N THR A 161 -0.96 5.94 -1.29
CA THR A 161 -0.54 7.11 -0.53
C THR A 161 -0.39 6.74 0.93
N PHE A 162 0.82 6.88 1.45
CA PHE A 162 1.17 6.61 2.84
C PHE A 162 1.56 7.90 3.53
N GLN A 163 1.32 7.99 4.84
CA GLN A 163 1.94 9.03 5.66
C GLN A 163 3.26 8.52 6.22
N ARG A 164 4.33 9.29 6.05
CA ARG A 164 5.63 9.03 6.66
C ARG A 164 6.18 10.26 7.36
N SER A 165 7.03 10.05 8.35
CA SER A 165 7.72 11.08 9.10
C SER A 165 8.80 11.75 8.23
N LYS A 166 8.94 13.08 8.32
CA LYS A 166 10.04 13.81 7.69
C LYS A 166 11.28 13.80 8.59
N LEU A 167 12.47 13.84 7.98
CA LEU A 167 13.75 13.96 8.70
C LEU A 167 13.92 15.30 9.45
N SER A 168 13.17 16.34 9.08
CA SER A 168 13.16 17.64 9.77
C SER A 168 11.99 17.82 10.75
N GLY A 169 11.24 16.73 11.03
CA GLY A 169 10.02 16.76 11.85
C GLY A 169 8.74 16.97 11.03
N GLY A 170 7.62 16.47 11.56
CA GLY A 170 6.32 16.43 10.88
C GLY A 170 6.14 15.22 9.97
N SER A 171 5.08 15.23 9.16
CA SER A 171 4.72 14.14 8.25
C SER A 171 4.59 14.63 6.81
N GLU A 172 4.74 13.71 5.86
CA GLU A 172 4.44 13.92 4.46
C GLU A 172 3.68 12.74 3.85
N ASN A 173 2.94 13.04 2.79
CA ASN A 173 2.33 12.03 1.95
C ASN A 173 3.37 11.49 0.97
N TYR A 174 3.67 10.20 1.09
CA TYR A 174 4.45 9.44 0.13
C TYR A 174 3.50 8.75 -0.83
N THR A 175 3.41 9.27 -2.05
CA THR A 175 2.56 8.72 -3.11
C THR A 175 3.38 7.87 -4.05
N VAL A 176 2.89 6.67 -4.34
CA VAL A 176 3.56 5.69 -5.20
C VAL A 176 2.56 5.09 -6.17
N GLN A 177 2.88 5.15 -7.44
CA GLN A 177 2.15 4.43 -8.48
C GLN A 177 2.85 3.10 -8.77
N ARG A 178 2.05 2.03 -8.87
CA ARG A 178 2.48 0.71 -9.31
C ARG A 178 1.63 0.26 -10.46
N GLU A 179 2.28 -0.41 -11.39
CA GLU A 179 1.64 -0.90 -12.61
C GLU A 179 2.02 -2.35 -12.80
N THR A 180 1.06 -3.17 -13.22
CA THR A 180 1.30 -4.57 -13.59
C THR A 180 0.46 -4.93 -14.79
N GLY A 181 1.10 -5.57 -15.77
CA GLY A 181 0.44 -6.11 -16.95
C GLY A 181 -0.14 -7.49 -16.68
N PHE A 182 -1.34 -7.71 -17.18
CA PHE A 182 -2.06 -8.98 -17.10
C PHE A 182 -2.51 -9.41 -18.48
N LYS A 183 -2.57 -10.72 -18.70
CA LYS A 183 -3.19 -11.33 -19.88
C LYS A 183 -4.23 -12.34 -19.40
N ILE A 184 -5.47 -12.14 -19.81
CA ILE A 184 -6.56 -13.08 -19.55
C ILE A 184 -6.29 -14.36 -20.34
N LEU A 185 -6.42 -15.51 -19.69
CA LEU A 185 -6.20 -16.81 -20.31
C LEU A 185 -7.20 -17.06 -21.45
N GLN A 186 -6.71 -17.65 -22.53
CA GLN A 186 -7.52 -18.09 -23.65
C GLN A 186 -7.80 -19.58 -23.45
N TYR A 187 -9.08 -19.95 -23.39
CA TYR A 187 -9.55 -21.34 -23.35
C TYR A 187 -10.36 -21.63 -24.60
#